data_AF-A0A650CNN8-F1
#
_entry.id   AF-A0A650CNN8-F1
#
_cell.length_a   1.000
_cell.length_b   1.000
_cell.length_c   1.000
_cell.angle_alpha   90.00
_cell.angle_beta   90.00
_cell.angle_gamma   90.00
#
_symmetry.space_group_name_H-M   'P 1'
#
loop_
_entity.id
_entity.type
_entity.pdbx_description
1 polymer ?
#
loop_
_entity_poly.entity_id
_entity_poly.type
_entity_poly.pdbx_seq_one_letter_code
_entity_poly.pdbx_strand_id
1 'polypeptide(L)'
;MFDKIFDIGIKGTISYYPQEFVTLKQALDGNNYVKVNGGFKHYFKKEELEKLSKNLPLYLWDLVKIPFVIVKTLNPGEYVLNGSEWENKAISVLLKKDIKSYMTIGDVEKIIKEYKSLVFITLSPLGSLSSGDENDEYY
;
A
#
# COMPACT_ATOMS: atom_id res chain seq x y z
N MET A 1 16.19 -7.70 26.65
CA MET A 1 17.18 -8.16 25.64
C MET A 1 16.50 -8.66 24.35
N PHE A 2 15.33 -9.30 24.43
CA PHE A 2 14.50 -9.62 23.25
C PHE A 2 14.05 -8.38 22.46
N ASP A 3 13.79 -7.24 23.12
CA ASP A 3 13.40 -5.99 22.44
C ASP A 3 14.40 -5.52 21.37
N LYS A 4 15.71 -5.70 21.60
CA LYS A 4 16.73 -5.27 20.63
C LYS A 4 16.81 -6.18 19.40
N ILE A 5 16.46 -7.46 19.53
CA ILE A 5 16.53 -8.43 18.43
C ILE A 5 15.31 -8.26 17.50
N PHE A 6 14.12 -8.04 18.06
CA PHE A 6 12.93 -7.70 17.27
C PHE A 6 13.11 -6.38 16.52
N ASP A 7 13.68 -5.37 17.18
CA ASP A 7 13.91 -4.06 16.59
C ASP A 7 14.88 -4.12 15.39
N ILE A 8 15.91 -4.96 15.43
CA ILE A 8 16.87 -5.14 14.31
C ILE A 8 16.26 -5.95 13.15
N GLY A 9 15.52 -7.03 13.44
CA GLY A 9 14.90 -7.89 12.42
C GLY A 9 13.74 -7.21 11.67
N ILE A 10 12.94 -6.40 12.38
CA ILE A 10 11.82 -5.65 11.81
C ILE A 10 12.33 -4.41 11.03
N LYS A 11 13.35 -3.70 11.52
CA LYS A 11 13.95 -2.56 10.80
C LYS A 11 14.51 -2.95 9.42
N GLY A 12 15.07 -4.14 9.28
CA GLY A 12 15.57 -4.64 8.00
C GLY A 12 14.47 -4.84 6.95
N THR A 13 13.29 -5.33 7.35
CA THR A 13 12.18 -5.66 6.44
C THR A 13 11.31 -4.44 6.09
N ILE A 14 11.26 -3.42 6.95
CA ILE A 14 10.51 -2.17 6.72
C ILE A 14 11.41 -1.08 6.10
N SER A 15 12.66 -1.38 5.79
CA SER A 15 13.66 -0.43 5.28
C SER A 15 13.26 0.29 3.98
N TYR A 16 12.29 -0.22 3.22
CA TYR A 16 11.80 0.41 1.98
C TYR A 16 10.33 0.87 2.06
N TYR A 17 9.77 0.97 3.27
CA TYR A 17 8.41 1.46 3.46
C TYR A 17 8.33 2.99 3.27
N PRO A 18 7.26 3.54 2.64
CA PRO A 18 7.05 4.98 2.53
C PRO A 18 6.90 5.66 3.90
N GLN A 19 7.73 6.67 4.18
CA GLN A 19 7.63 7.46 5.42
C GLN A 19 6.62 8.60 5.30
N GLU A 20 6.42 9.09 4.09
CA GLU A 20 5.50 10.16 3.77
C GLU A 20 4.65 9.75 2.58
N PHE A 21 3.48 10.38 2.51
CA PHE A 21 2.55 10.22 1.40
C PHE A 21 2.15 11.60 0.92
N VAL A 22 1.90 11.71 -0.37
CA VAL A 22 1.45 12.95 -1.01
C VAL A 22 0.11 12.70 -1.66
N THR A 23 -0.72 13.73 -1.74
CA THR A 23 -1.97 13.63 -2.49
C THR A 23 -1.68 13.54 -3.99
N LEU A 24 -2.60 12.95 -4.75
CA LEU A 24 -2.49 12.92 -6.21
C LEU A 24 -2.30 14.32 -6.80
N LYS A 25 -3.03 15.31 -6.29
CA LYS A 25 -2.88 16.71 -6.71
C LYS A 25 -1.47 17.26 -6.45
N GLN A 26 -0.95 17.09 -5.25
CA GLN A 26 0.42 17.52 -4.91
C GLN A 26 1.46 16.86 -5.82
N ALA A 27 1.26 15.59 -6.16
CA ALA A 27 2.16 14.88 -7.06
C ALA A 27 2.11 15.41 -8.50
N LEU A 28 0.93 15.79 -8.99
CA LEU A 28 0.75 16.44 -10.29
C LEU A 28 1.36 17.85 -10.33
N ASP A 29 1.30 18.58 -9.21
CA ASP A 29 1.85 19.92 -9.06
C ASP A 29 3.39 19.94 -8.90
N GLY A 30 4.03 18.76 -8.90
CA GLY A 30 5.49 18.63 -8.93
C GLY A 30 6.10 17.96 -7.70
N ASN A 31 5.32 17.67 -6.65
CA ASN A 31 5.81 16.87 -5.51
C ASN A 31 5.74 15.36 -5.83
N ASN A 32 6.44 14.96 -6.89
CA ASN A 32 6.31 13.65 -7.52
C ASN A 32 7.21 12.56 -6.91
N TYR A 33 7.52 12.66 -5.63
CA TYR A 33 8.30 11.65 -4.93
C TYR A 33 7.85 11.52 -3.48
N VAL A 34 8.22 10.40 -2.88
CA VAL A 34 8.12 10.18 -1.43
C VAL A 34 9.45 9.71 -0.87
N LYS A 35 9.73 10.09 0.38
CA LYS A 35 10.81 9.49 1.15
C LYS A 35 10.40 8.10 1.62
N VAL A 36 11.32 7.16 1.49
CA VAL A 36 11.23 5.83 2.10
C VAL A 36 12.17 5.74 3.29
N ASN A 37 11.95 4.73 4.13
CA ASN A 37 12.88 4.42 5.22
C ASN A 37 14.32 4.31 4.71
N GLY A 38 15.29 4.73 5.53
CA GLY A 38 16.68 4.83 5.09
C GLY A 38 17.04 6.10 4.30
N GLY A 39 16.11 7.04 4.12
CA GLY A 39 16.39 8.37 3.57
C GLY A 39 16.44 8.45 2.05
N PHE A 40 16.10 7.36 1.35
CA PHE A 40 16.01 7.34 -0.10
C PHE A 40 14.73 8.02 -0.58
N LYS A 41 14.76 8.51 -1.82
CA LYS A 41 13.59 9.08 -2.51
C LYS A 41 13.11 8.11 -3.57
N HIS A 42 11.82 7.83 -3.56
CA HIS A 42 11.14 7.07 -4.60
C HIS A 42 10.33 8.03 -5.48
N TYR A 43 10.69 8.11 -6.76
CA TYR A 43 10.06 9.01 -7.72
C TYR A 43 8.92 8.33 -8.46
N PHE A 44 7.83 9.06 -8.63
CA PHE A 44 6.68 8.66 -9.42
C PHE A 44 6.88 9.01 -10.89
N LYS A 45 6.43 8.11 -11.77
CA LYS A 45 6.39 8.37 -13.20
C LYS A 45 5.26 9.34 -13.52
N LYS A 46 5.59 10.38 -14.28
CA LYS A 46 4.63 11.41 -14.68
C LYS A 46 3.46 10.81 -15.48
N GLU A 47 3.74 9.87 -16.37
CA GLU A 47 2.73 9.21 -17.19
C GLU A 47 1.73 8.42 -16.34
N GLU A 48 2.19 7.79 -15.26
CA GLU A 48 1.34 7.05 -14.32
C GLU A 48 0.46 7.99 -13.49
N LEU A 49 1.00 9.15 -13.05
CA LEU A 49 0.25 10.18 -12.33
C LEU A 49 -0.86 10.79 -13.19
N GLU A 50 -0.54 11.17 -14.43
CA GLU A 50 -1.53 11.71 -15.38
C GLU A 50 -2.58 10.67 -15.76
N LYS A 51 -2.20 9.40 -15.86
CA LYS A 51 -3.14 8.31 -16.10
C LYS A 51 -4.07 8.11 -14.90
N LEU A 52 -3.52 8.15 -13.69
CA LEU A 52 -4.29 8.02 -12.46
C LEU A 52 -5.31 9.16 -12.33
N SER A 53 -4.90 10.39 -12.63
CA SER A 53 -5.76 11.57 -12.58
C SER A 53 -6.91 11.54 -13.60
N LYS A 54 -6.68 10.98 -14.80
CA LYS A 54 -7.73 10.78 -15.81
C LYS A 54 -8.75 9.72 -15.42
N ASN A 55 -8.34 8.70 -14.66
CA ASN A 55 -9.20 7.59 -14.26
C ASN A 55 -9.90 7.80 -12.92
N LEU A 56 -9.44 8.75 -12.10
CA LEU A 56 -10.06 9.09 -10.82
C LEU A 56 -10.90 10.37 -10.91
N PRO A 57 -12.10 10.39 -10.32
CA PRO A 57 -12.88 11.61 -10.16
C PRO A 57 -12.09 12.75 -9.49
N LEU A 58 -12.32 13.98 -9.93
CA LEU A 58 -11.57 15.17 -9.48
C LEU A 58 -11.56 15.34 -7.95
N TYR A 59 -12.67 15.04 -7.27
CA TYR A 59 -12.77 15.17 -5.81
C TYR A 59 -11.82 14.23 -5.06
N LEU A 60 -11.37 13.12 -5.68
CA LEU A 60 -10.40 12.21 -5.07
C LEU A 60 -8.97 12.75 -5.12
N TRP A 61 -8.68 13.76 -5.93
CA TRP A 61 -7.30 14.21 -6.15
C TRP A 61 -6.67 14.83 -4.89
N ASP A 62 -7.47 15.50 -4.08
CA ASP A 62 -7.07 16.08 -2.79
C ASP A 62 -7.18 15.08 -1.62
N LEU A 63 -7.82 13.93 -1.82
CA LEU A 63 -8.12 12.96 -0.77
C LEU A 63 -7.20 11.73 -0.81
N VAL A 64 -6.93 11.23 -2.03
CA VAL A 64 -6.14 10.02 -2.25
C VAL A 64 -4.67 10.33 -2.08
N LYS A 65 -4.05 9.59 -1.17
CA LYS A 65 -2.63 9.63 -0.86
C LYS A 65 -1.91 8.49 -1.57
N ILE A 66 -0.80 8.84 -2.21
CA ILE A 66 0.08 7.92 -2.93
C ILE A 66 1.48 7.91 -2.28
N PRO A 67 2.22 6.79 -2.38
CA PRO A 67 1.90 5.57 -3.12
C PRO A 67 0.84 4.68 -2.42
N PHE A 68 0.16 3.84 -3.20
CA PHE A 68 -0.71 2.79 -2.68
C PHE A 68 0.12 1.68 -2.05
N VAL A 69 -0.08 1.43 -0.75
CA VAL A 69 0.60 0.35 -0.04
C VAL A 69 -0.29 -0.88 -0.03
N ILE A 70 0.17 -1.95 -0.66
CA ILE A 70 -0.51 -3.24 -0.70
C ILE A 70 0.25 -4.20 0.20
N VAL A 71 -0.46 -4.89 1.08
CA VAL A 71 0.10 -5.85 2.03
C VAL A 71 -0.37 -7.24 1.66
N LYS A 72 0.57 -8.17 1.49
CA LYS A 72 0.22 -9.58 1.31
C LYS A 72 -0.28 -10.16 2.63
N THR A 73 -1.46 -10.76 2.61
CA THR A 73 -2.01 -11.44 3.78
C THR A 73 -1.41 -12.84 3.95
N LEU A 74 -1.84 -13.57 4.98
CA LEU A 74 -1.44 -14.95 5.21
C LEU A 74 -2.20 -15.92 4.32
N ASN A 75 -3.38 -15.50 3.85
CA ASN A 75 -4.19 -16.27 2.94
C ASN A 75 -3.56 -16.26 1.54
N PRO A 76 -3.43 -17.44 0.89
CA PRO A 76 -2.88 -17.53 -0.45
C PRO A 76 -3.66 -16.66 -1.45
N GLY A 77 -2.94 -15.79 -2.15
CA GLY A 77 -3.50 -14.96 -3.22
C GLY A 77 -4.33 -13.77 -2.76
N GLU A 78 -4.42 -13.51 -1.46
CA GLU A 78 -5.12 -12.37 -0.88
C GLU A 78 -4.17 -11.24 -0.46
N TYR A 79 -4.56 -10.03 -0.83
CA TYR A 79 -3.84 -8.81 -0.56
C TYR A 79 -4.79 -7.76 0.01
N VAL A 80 -4.32 -6.95 0.94
CA VAL A 80 -5.10 -5.83 1.49
C VAL A 80 -4.44 -4.51 1.15
N LEU A 81 -5.26 -3.49 0.95
CA LEU A 81 -4.76 -2.13 0.78
C LEU A 81 -4.58 -1.50 2.16
N ASN A 82 -3.36 -1.08 2.48
CA ASN A 82 -3.09 -0.27 3.65
C ASN A 82 -3.31 1.21 3.31
N GLY A 83 -4.52 1.68 3.57
CA GLY A 83 -4.95 3.05 3.29
C GLY A 83 -6.30 3.36 3.93
N SER A 84 -6.73 4.60 3.79
CA SER A 84 -8.05 5.05 4.23
C SER A 84 -9.16 4.60 3.28
N GLU A 85 -10.39 5.01 3.56
CA GLU A 85 -11.53 4.79 2.67
C GLU A 85 -11.31 5.38 1.27
N TRP A 86 -10.52 6.44 1.14
CA TRP A 86 -10.28 7.12 -0.13
C TRP A 86 -9.36 6.31 -1.05
N GLU A 87 -8.31 5.72 -0.51
CA GLU A 87 -7.45 4.81 -1.27
C GLU A 87 -8.23 3.57 -1.69
N ASN A 88 -9.05 2.99 -0.80
CA ASN A 88 -9.90 1.85 -1.14
C ASN A 88 -10.90 2.20 -2.25
N LYS A 89 -11.51 3.38 -2.17
CA LYS A 89 -12.42 3.89 -3.21
C LYS A 89 -11.68 4.11 -4.53
N ALA A 90 -10.48 4.68 -4.49
CA ALA A 90 -9.66 4.89 -5.68
C ALA A 90 -9.34 3.57 -6.37
N ILE A 91 -8.84 2.57 -5.64
CA ILE A 91 -8.56 1.24 -6.19
C ILE A 91 -9.85 0.58 -6.72
N SER A 92 -10.97 0.72 -6.03
CA SER A 92 -12.27 0.20 -6.49
C SER A 92 -12.71 0.81 -7.82
N VAL A 93 -12.52 2.13 -8.00
CA VAL A 93 -12.76 2.83 -9.28
C VAL A 93 -11.82 2.31 -10.37
N LEU A 94 -10.53 2.17 -10.07
CA LEU A 94 -9.53 1.68 -11.05
C LEU A 94 -9.80 0.25 -11.51
N LEU A 95 -10.24 -0.62 -10.59
CA LEU A 95 -10.57 -2.01 -10.90
C LEU A 95 -12.00 -2.19 -11.42
N LYS A 96 -12.84 -1.14 -11.37
CA LYS A 96 -14.28 -1.18 -11.69
C LYS A 96 -15.01 -2.29 -10.89
N LYS A 97 -14.64 -2.45 -9.64
CA LYS A 97 -15.11 -3.49 -8.73
C LYS A 97 -15.09 -2.97 -7.31
N ASP A 98 -16.08 -3.36 -6.51
CA ASP A 98 -16.10 -3.05 -5.07
C ASP A 98 -15.12 -3.96 -4.31
N ILE A 99 -14.15 -3.35 -3.62
CA ILE A 99 -13.11 -4.05 -2.86
C ILE A 99 -13.44 -3.88 -1.38
N LYS A 100 -14.24 -4.80 -0.86
CA LYS A 100 -14.74 -4.70 0.52
C LYS A 100 -13.72 -5.08 1.58
N SER A 101 -12.83 -6.04 1.28
CA SER A 101 -11.93 -6.59 2.31
C SER A 101 -10.56 -6.99 1.76
N TYR A 102 -10.47 -7.51 0.55
CA TYR A 102 -9.21 -7.93 -0.05
C TYR A 102 -9.23 -7.81 -1.59
N MET A 103 -8.04 -7.71 -2.16
CA MET A 103 -7.74 -7.84 -3.57
C MET A 103 -7.17 -9.23 -3.86
N THR A 104 -7.54 -9.78 -5.01
CA THR A 104 -6.91 -11.01 -5.51
C THR A 104 -5.55 -10.72 -6.16
N ILE A 105 -4.75 -11.75 -6.40
CA ILE A 105 -3.48 -11.60 -7.14
C ILE A 105 -3.69 -10.94 -8.51
N GLY A 106 -4.74 -11.32 -9.25
CA GLY A 106 -5.04 -10.73 -10.55
C GLY A 106 -5.49 -9.27 -10.48
N ASP A 107 -6.10 -8.86 -9.37
CA ASP A 107 -6.44 -7.46 -9.10
C ASP A 107 -5.16 -6.63 -8.88
N VAL A 108 -4.25 -7.15 -8.05
CA VAL A 108 -2.96 -6.51 -7.76
C VAL A 108 -2.07 -6.43 -9.01
N GLU A 109 -1.99 -7.49 -9.82
CA GLU A 109 -1.24 -7.49 -11.08
C GLU A 109 -1.73 -6.43 -12.07
N LYS A 110 -3.05 -6.24 -12.19
CA LYS A 110 -3.63 -5.17 -13.02
C LYS A 110 -3.17 -3.80 -12.56
N ILE A 111 -3.16 -3.54 -11.25
CA ILE A 111 -2.73 -2.25 -10.71
C ILE A 111 -1.23 -2.03 -10.96
N ILE A 112 -0.38 -3.02 -10.67
CA ILE A 112 1.07 -2.91 -10.87
C ILE A 112 1.41 -2.68 -12.33
N LYS A 113 0.72 -3.38 -13.25
CA LYS A 113 0.97 -3.26 -14.69
C LYS A 113 0.77 -1.82 -15.18
N GLU A 114 -0.16 -1.10 -14.58
CA GLU A 114 -0.55 0.25 -15.01
C GLU A 114 0.08 1.38 -14.18
N TYR A 115 0.42 1.12 -12.92
CA TYR A 115 0.82 2.14 -11.93
C TYR A 115 2.02 1.69 -11.09
N LYS A 116 3.00 1.03 -11.70
CA LYS A 116 4.14 0.40 -11.02
C LYS A 116 4.87 1.31 -10.04
N SER A 117 5.11 2.57 -10.41
CA SER A 117 5.80 3.54 -9.55
C SER A 117 4.92 4.08 -8.42
N LEU A 118 3.60 3.94 -8.51
CA LEU A 118 2.66 4.43 -7.50
C LEU A 118 2.27 3.35 -6.47
N VAL A 119 2.90 2.16 -6.51
CA VAL A 119 2.53 1.01 -5.70
C VAL A 119 3.73 0.50 -4.92
N PHE A 120 3.53 0.27 -3.63
CA PHE A 120 4.46 -0.47 -2.78
C PHE A 120 3.79 -1.76 -2.34
N ILE A 121 4.50 -2.88 -2.48
CA ILE A 121 4.02 -4.18 -2.01
C ILE A 121 4.89 -4.59 -0.84
N THR A 122 4.25 -4.78 0.29
CA THR A 122 4.88 -5.33 1.48
C THR A 122 4.52 -6.80 1.58
N LEU A 123 5.56 -7.62 1.61
CA LEU A 123 5.43 -9.03 1.97
C LEU A 123 5.42 -9.06 3.48
N SER A 124 4.28 -9.38 4.09
CA SER A 124 4.23 -9.55 5.55
C SER A 124 5.31 -10.54 5.99
N PRO A 125 6.31 -10.13 6.78
CA PRO A 125 7.18 -11.07 7.48
C PRO A 125 6.46 -11.70 8.68
N LEU A 126 5.32 -11.12 9.08
CA LEU A 126 4.55 -11.39 10.31
C LEU A 126 3.49 -12.48 10.17
N GLY A 127 3.58 -13.31 9.13
CA GLY A 127 2.78 -14.53 9.00
C GLY A 127 3.07 -15.63 10.01
N SER A 128 4.00 -15.40 10.92
CA SER A 128 4.31 -16.29 12.04
C SER A 128 4.00 -15.69 13.41
N LEU A 129 3.39 -14.50 13.50
CA LEU A 129 3.27 -13.76 14.78
C LEU A 129 1.88 -13.17 15.07
N SER A 130 0.84 -13.58 14.33
CA SER A 130 -0.55 -13.34 14.75
C SER A 130 -1.40 -14.62 14.62
N SER A 131 -0.97 -15.64 15.34
CA SER A 131 -1.88 -16.56 16.02
C SER A 131 -1.88 -16.12 17.48
N GLY A 132 -2.50 -14.96 17.75
CA GLY A 132 -2.74 -14.54 19.12
C GLY A 132 -3.85 -15.41 19.68
N ASP A 133 -3.46 -16.39 20.50
CA ASP A 133 -4.22 -16.99 21.58
C ASP A 133 -5.75 -16.95 21.41
N GLU A 134 -6.30 -17.93 20.68
CA GLU A 134 -7.65 -18.39 20.98
C GLU A 134 -7.58 -18.94 22.40
N ASN A 135 -8.06 -18.14 23.36
CA ASN A 135 -8.28 -18.60 24.72
C ASN A 135 -9.19 -19.83 24.68
N ASP A 136 -8.60 -20.98 24.96
CA ASP A 136 -9.27 -22.18 25.44
C ASP A 136 -10.04 -21.84 26.73
N GLU A 137 -11.30 -21.40 26.61
CA GLU A 137 -12.27 -21.51 27.69
C GLU A 137 -13.04 -22.82 27.54
N TYR A 138 -12.59 -23.79 28.33
CA TYR A 138 -13.24 -25.05 28.61
C TYR A 138 -14.68 -24.87 29.12
N TYR A 139 -15.61 -25.62 28.54
CA TYR A 139 -16.72 -26.26 29.26
C TYR A 139 -16.83 -27.72 28.83
#